data_AF-A0A2L0H4H8-F1
#
_entry.id   AF-A0A2L0H4H8-F1
#
_cell.length_a   1.000
_cell.length_b   1.000
_cell.length_c   1.000
_cell.angle_alpha   90.00
_cell.angle_beta   90.00
_cell.angle_gamma   90.00
#
_symmetry.space_group_name_H-M   'P 1'
#
loop_
_entity.id
_entity.type
_entity.pdbx_description
1 polymer ?
#
loop_
_entity_poly.entity_id
_entity_poly.type
_entity_poly.pdbx_seq_one_letter_code
_entity_poly.pdbx_strand_id
1 'polypeptide(L)'
;MFNAFVRLSKAEGAMAQRAIEKGVGLDRAQVSRTELSQMVADFTAKKGVRRFDQGESGSYDGVQSFLLSRGYELRRRVHKFELKKVGTGGRAKSMDWDSVLDFVDQLRVSEGREPLRRAA
;
A
#
# COMPACT_ATOMS: atom_id res chain seq x y z
N MET A 1 -19.23 52.75 8.56
CA MET A 1 -19.87 53.01 9.88
C MET A 1 -21.01 52.00 10.05
N PHE A 2 -21.07 51.35 11.23
CA PHE A 2 -22.00 50.33 11.83
C PHE A 2 -23.53 50.45 11.53
N ASN A 3 -24.50 49.53 11.75
CA ASN A 3 -24.65 48.16 12.33
C ASN A 3 -26.12 47.59 12.15
N ALA A 4 -26.30 46.26 12.30
CA ALA A 4 -27.32 45.50 13.08
C ALA A 4 -28.84 45.28 12.71
N PHE A 5 -29.19 43.99 12.49
CA PHE A 5 -30.26 43.13 13.08
C PHE A 5 -31.78 43.27 12.81
N VAL A 6 -32.42 42.15 12.37
CA VAL A 6 -33.74 41.66 12.84
C VAL A 6 -33.71 40.13 13.03
N ARG A 7 -34.16 39.63 14.19
CA ARG A 7 -34.30 38.21 14.60
C ARG A 7 -35.79 37.79 14.55
N LEU A 8 -36.09 36.59 14.03
CA LEU A 8 -37.29 35.81 14.38
C LEU A 8 -36.87 34.48 15.03
N SER A 9 -37.55 34.11 16.11
CA SER A 9 -37.31 32.96 17.00
C SER A 9 -38.17 31.75 16.59
N LYS A 10 -37.97 30.54 17.11
CA LYS A 10 -36.92 29.53 16.85
C LYS A 10 -37.35 28.17 17.46
N ALA A 11 -38.36 28.16 18.34
CA ALA A 11 -38.62 27.01 19.22
C ALA A 11 -39.64 25.99 18.69
N GLU A 12 -40.73 26.40 18.03
CA GLU A 12 -41.85 25.49 17.75
C GLU A 12 -41.76 24.75 16.41
N GLY A 13 -41.12 25.33 15.39
CA GLY A 13 -40.68 24.57 14.20
C GLY A 13 -39.60 23.53 14.51
N ALA A 14 -38.96 23.61 15.68
CA ALA A 14 -37.81 22.78 16.06
C ALA A 14 -38.16 21.33 16.42
N MET A 15 -39.44 21.04 16.73
CA MET A 15 -39.86 19.67 17.07
C MET A 15 -40.23 18.85 15.82
N ALA A 16 -40.83 19.48 14.80
CA ALA A 16 -41.08 18.84 13.51
C ALA A 16 -39.77 18.59 12.72
N GLN A 17 -38.82 19.53 12.81
CA GLN A 17 -37.43 19.36 12.35
C GLN A 17 -36.74 18.15 13.02
N ARG A 18 -36.94 17.96 14.34
CA ARG A 18 -36.30 16.90 15.14
C ARG A 18 -36.69 15.47 14.76
N ALA A 19 -37.85 15.24 14.15
CA ALA A 19 -38.33 13.90 13.81
C ALA A 19 -37.94 13.47 12.39
N ILE A 20 -37.80 14.43 11.47
CA ILE A 20 -37.43 14.16 10.08
C ILE A 20 -35.90 14.19 9.91
N GLU A 21 -35.16 15.05 10.64
CA GLU A 21 -33.69 14.91 10.83
C GLU A 21 -33.31 13.61 11.56
N LYS A 22 -34.27 13.04 12.29
CA LYS A 22 -34.13 11.73 12.92
C LYS A 22 -34.05 10.60 11.89
N GLY A 23 -33.94 10.86 10.58
CA GLY A 23 -32.87 10.31 9.74
C GLY A 23 -32.65 8.80 9.78
N VAL A 24 -33.65 8.00 10.16
CA VAL A 24 -33.68 6.55 9.96
C VAL A 24 -34.11 6.29 8.51
N GLY A 25 -33.53 7.04 7.58
CA GLY A 25 -33.44 6.67 6.20
C GLY A 25 -32.15 5.89 6.05
N LEU A 26 -32.23 4.69 5.49
CA LEU A 26 -31.09 4.04 4.85
C LEU A 26 -30.70 4.82 3.58
N ASP A 27 -30.62 6.14 3.69
CA ASP A 27 -30.08 7.01 2.69
C ASP A 27 -28.58 6.84 2.84
N ARG A 28 -27.99 6.03 1.96
CA ARG A 28 -26.59 6.24 1.62
C ARG A 28 -26.54 7.67 1.08
N ALA A 29 -26.29 8.63 1.97
CA ALA A 29 -26.06 10.01 1.59
C ALA A 29 -25.10 9.95 0.40
N GLN A 30 -25.47 10.60 -0.70
CA GLN A 30 -24.53 10.78 -1.79
C GLN A 30 -23.40 11.64 -1.25
N VAL A 31 -22.40 10.98 -0.67
CA VAL A 31 -21.19 11.60 -0.19
C VAL A 31 -20.61 12.32 -1.40
N SER A 32 -20.46 13.63 -1.29
CA SER A 32 -19.86 14.39 -2.38
C SER A 32 -18.46 13.85 -2.64
N ARG A 33 -18.02 13.87 -3.89
CA ARG A 33 -16.70 13.35 -4.27
C ARG A 33 -15.57 13.95 -3.40
N THR A 34 -15.74 15.22 -3.01
CA THR A 34 -14.83 15.96 -2.14
C THR A 34 -14.79 15.39 -0.71
N GLU A 35 -15.94 15.06 -0.12
CA GLU A 35 -16.01 14.45 1.22
C GLU A 35 -15.46 13.03 1.25
N LEU A 36 -15.68 12.26 0.18
CA LEU A 36 -15.08 10.93 0.04
C LEU A 36 -13.55 11.02 -0.02
N SER A 37 -13.01 11.97 -0.79
CA SER A 37 -11.57 12.22 -0.84
C SER A 37 -11.00 12.62 0.52
N GLN A 38 -11.73 13.42 1.30
CA GLN A 38 -11.30 13.81 2.64
C GLN A 38 -11.32 12.62 3.61
N MET A 39 -12.34 11.77 3.57
CA MET A 39 -12.39 10.55 4.39
C MET A 39 -11.26 9.56 4.07
N VAL A 40 -10.92 9.40 2.78
CA VAL A 40 -9.78 8.56 2.35
C VAL A 40 -8.45 9.15 2.83
N ALA A 41 -8.29 10.48 2.78
CA ALA A 41 -7.11 11.17 3.28
C ALA A 41 -6.96 10.99 4.80
N ASP A 42 -8.06 11.15 5.56
CA ASP A 42 -8.06 11.02 7.02
C ASP A 42 -7.81 9.58 7.47
N PHE A 43 -8.34 8.59 6.74
CA PHE A 43 -8.08 7.17 6.98
C PHE A 43 -6.61 6.81 6.70
N THR A 44 -6.07 7.31 5.58
CA THR A 44 -4.67 7.16 5.20
C THR A 44 -3.74 7.76 6.25
N ALA A 45 -4.07 8.94 6.77
CA ALA A 45 -3.28 9.64 7.79
C ALA A 45 -3.28 8.92 9.16
N LYS A 46 -4.39 8.25 9.53
CA LYS A 46 -4.54 7.59 10.84
C LYS A 46 -3.99 6.16 10.90
N LYS A 47 -3.99 5.43 9.79
CA LYS A 47 -3.66 3.99 9.75
C LYS A 47 -2.51 3.62 8.82
N GLY A 48 -2.12 4.53 7.92
CA GLY A 48 -1.20 4.23 6.82
C GLY A 48 -1.87 3.39 5.72
N VAL A 49 -1.36 3.47 4.48
CA VAL A 49 -1.85 2.65 3.36
C VAL A 49 -0.83 1.56 3.07
N ARG A 50 -1.24 0.30 3.19
CA ARG A 50 -0.41 -0.86 2.82
C ARG A 50 -0.61 -1.16 1.33
N ARG A 51 0.39 -0.85 0.48
CA ARG A 51 0.35 -1.05 -0.98
C ARG A 51 1.16 -2.28 -1.39
N PHE A 52 0.54 -3.21 -2.13
CA PHE A 52 1.12 -4.37 -2.84
C PHE A 52 0.13 -4.65 -4.01
N ASP A 53 0.43 -4.78 -5.31
CA ASP A 53 1.64 -5.03 -6.12
C ASP A 53 1.38 -4.64 -7.59
N GLN A 54 2.43 -4.25 -8.33
CA GLN A 54 2.78 -4.82 -9.64
C GLN A 54 4.28 -4.56 -9.90
N GLY A 55 5.08 -5.61 -10.00
CA GLY A 55 6.54 -5.53 -10.05
C GLY A 55 7.18 -5.31 -8.69
N GLU A 56 6.89 -6.22 -7.73
CA GLU A 56 7.52 -6.35 -6.41
C GLU A 56 8.96 -5.81 -6.46
N SER A 57 9.27 -4.80 -5.64
CA SER A 57 10.48 -4.00 -5.85
C SER A 57 11.72 -4.89 -5.93
N GLY A 58 12.61 -4.65 -6.92
CA GLY A 58 13.95 -5.24 -6.98
C GLY A 58 14.88 -4.71 -5.88
N SER A 59 14.34 -4.45 -4.68
CA SER A 59 15.10 -4.09 -3.49
C SER A 59 15.76 -5.32 -2.90
N TYR A 60 16.90 -5.11 -2.24
CA TYR A 60 17.65 -6.21 -1.63
C TYR A 60 16.81 -7.03 -0.64
N ASP A 61 16.08 -6.38 0.27
CA ASP A 61 15.30 -7.06 1.31
C ASP A 61 14.12 -7.86 0.74
N GLY A 62 13.45 -7.32 -0.29
CA GLY A 62 12.37 -8.02 -0.99
C GLY A 62 12.88 -9.25 -1.72
N VAL A 63 13.98 -9.10 -2.47
CA VAL A 63 14.63 -10.21 -3.19
C VAL A 63 15.19 -11.26 -2.21
N GLN A 64 15.79 -10.84 -1.09
CA GLN A 64 16.32 -11.74 -0.07
C GLN A 64 15.19 -12.56 0.56
N SER A 65 14.07 -11.93 0.92
CA SER A 65 12.91 -12.62 1.49
C SER A 65 12.28 -13.60 0.48
N PHE A 66 12.17 -13.18 -0.78
CA PHE A 66 11.68 -13.99 -1.89
C PHE A 66 12.56 -15.24 -2.09
N LEU A 67 13.88 -15.08 -2.12
CA LEU A 67 14.83 -16.18 -2.28
C LEU A 67 14.84 -17.11 -1.07
N LEU A 68 14.79 -16.56 0.15
CA LEU A 68 14.80 -17.34 1.39
C LEU A 68 13.58 -18.26 1.48
N SER A 69 12.39 -17.77 1.10
CA SER A 69 11.18 -18.59 1.04
C SER A 69 11.26 -19.77 0.07
N ARG A 70 12.19 -19.72 -0.89
CA ARG A 70 12.44 -20.75 -1.91
C ARG A 70 13.70 -21.58 -1.63
N GLY A 71 14.25 -21.46 -0.42
CA GLY A 71 15.43 -22.21 -0.01
C GLY A 71 16.74 -21.70 -0.61
N TYR A 72 16.80 -20.42 -0.98
CA TYR A 72 18.03 -19.74 -1.38
C TYR A 72 18.44 -18.69 -0.35
N GLU A 73 19.68 -18.72 0.08
CA GLU A 73 20.28 -17.71 0.94
C GLU A 73 21.02 -16.70 0.07
N LEU A 74 20.65 -15.44 0.18
CA LEU A 74 21.33 -14.31 -0.43
C LEU A 74 22.10 -13.54 0.64
N ARG A 75 23.40 -13.31 0.40
CA ARG A 75 24.27 -12.50 1.26
C ARG A 75 24.89 -11.37 0.47
N ARG A 76 24.81 -10.16 1.01
CA ARG A 76 25.55 -9.00 0.50
C ARG A 76 27.00 -9.03 0.98
N ARG A 77 27.95 -8.92 0.04
CA ARG A 77 29.34 -8.57 0.29
C ARG A 77 29.60 -7.14 -0.18
N VAL A 78 30.81 -6.64 0.08
CA VAL A 78 31.18 -5.24 -0.21
C VAL A 78 30.93 -4.88 -1.69
N HIS A 79 31.29 -5.75 -2.62
CA HIS A 79 31.18 -5.49 -4.07
C HIS A 79 30.37 -6.53 -4.86
N LYS A 80 29.87 -7.57 -4.20
CA LYS A 80 29.20 -8.71 -4.86
C LYS A 80 28.10 -9.29 -3.98
N PHE A 81 27.27 -10.13 -4.57
CA PHE A 81 26.24 -10.89 -3.88
C PHE A 81 26.55 -12.38 -3.95
N GLU A 82 26.43 -13.05 -2.82
CA GLU A 82 26.60 -14.49 -2.72
C GLU A 82 25.24 -15.16 -2.64
N LEU A 83 24.95 -16.02 -3.61
CA LEU A 83 23.76 -16.86 -3.64
C LEU A 83 24.13 -18.30 -3.32
N LYS A 84 23.44 -18.91 -2.34
CA LYS A 84 23.64 -20.30 -1.95
C LYS A 84 22.30 -21.00 -1.79
N LYS A 85 22.19 -22.26 -2.23
CA LYS A 85 21.03 -23.09 -1.93
C LYS A 85 21.13 -23.63 -0.50
N VAL A 86 20.12 -23.36 0.32
CA VAL A 86 20.03 -23.82 1.70
C VAL A 86 20.04 -25.35 1.73
N GLY A 87 20.80 -25.93 2.66
CA GLY A 87 20.94 -27.38 2.80
C GLY A 87 21.92 -28.07 1.83
N THR A 88 22.49 -27.34 0.87
CA THR A 88 23.58 -27.90 0.03
C THR A 88 24.96 -27.56 0.61
N GLY A 89 25.78 -28.59 0.80
CA GLY A 89 27.22 -28.42 1.04
C GLY A 89 27.88 -27.94 -0.25
N GLY A 90 28.43 -26.73 -0.25
CA GLY A 90 29.01 -26.13 -1.46
C GLY A 90 29.35 -24.66 -1.31
N ARG A 91 30.17 -24.16 -2.24
CA ARG A 91 30.59 -22.75 -2.32
C ARG A 91 29.42 -21.90 -2.80
N ALA A 92 29.20 -20.76 -2.15
CA ALA A 92 28.21 -19.78 -2.61
C ALA A 92 28.65 -19.21 -3.97
N LYS A 93 27.70 -19.01 -4.88
CA LYS A 93 27.95 -18.38 -6.18
C LYS A 93 27.99 -16.88 -5.99
N SER A 94 29.14 -16.27 -6.27
CA SER A 94 29.30 -14.82 -6.25
C SER A 94 28.87 -14.23 -7.60
N MET A 95 28.01 -13.21 -7.58
CA MET A 95 27.47 -12.56 -8.76
C MET A 95 27.15 -11.08 -8.50
N ASP A 96 26.94 -10.32 -9.58
CA ASP A 96 26.51 -8.92 -9.52
C ASP A 96 25.01 -8.81 -9.23
N TRP A 97 24.57 -7.62 -8.80
CA TRP A 97 23.16 -7.38 -8.49
C TRP A 97 22.25 -7.69 -9.68
N ASP A 98 22.64 -7.25 -10.88
CA ASP A 98 21.87 -7.51 -12.09
C ASP A 98 21.73 -9.00 -12.37
N SER A 99 22.78 -9.79 -12.12
CA SER A 99 22.72 -11.25 -12.24
C SER A 99 21.83 -11.90 -11.18
N VAL A 100 21.72 -11.32 -9.98
CA VAL A 100 20.74 -11.76 -8.96
C VAL A 100 19.32 -11.48 -9.46
N LEU A 101 19.08 -10.29 -10.01
CA LEU A 101 17.77 -9.93 -10.55
C LEU A 101 17.39 -10.83 -11.73
N ASP A 102 18.31 -11.09 -12.67
CA ASP A 102 18.10 -12.04 -13.78
C ASP A 102 17.72 -13.43 -13.27
N PHE A 103 18.40 -13.93 -12.23
CA PHE A 103 18.08 -15.21 -11.60
C PHE A 103 16.69 -15.23 -10.98
N VAL A 104 16.31 -14.14 -10.30
CA VAL A 104 14.98 -13.99 -9.69
C VAL A 104 13.90 -13.89 -10.76
N ASP A 105 14.14 -13.18 -11.86
CA ASP A 105 13.23 -13.08 -12.99
C ASP A 105 12.99 -14.44 -13.64
N GLN A 106 14.05 -15.22 -13.86
CA GLN A 106 13.92 -16.60 -14.35
C GLN A 106 13.08 -17.46 -13.41
N LEU A 107 13.31 -17.35 -12.10
CA LEU A 107 12.54 -18.08 -11.10
C LEU A 107 11.07 -17.65 -11.10
N ARG A 108 10.79 -16.35 -11.18
CA ARG A 108 9.44 -15.79 -11.30
C ARG A 108 8.72 -16.28 -12.55
N VAL A 109 9.37 -16.22 -13.71
CA VAL A 109 8.80 -16.70 -14.97
C VAL A 109 8.51 -18.19 -14.90
N SER A 110 9.38 -18.99 -14.28
CA SER A 110 9.14 -20.43 -14.09
C SER A 110 7.94 -20.73 -13.17
N GLU A 111 7.61 -19.81 -12.27
CA GLU A 111 6.46 -19.86 -11.37
C GLU A 111 5.20 -19.17 -11.94
N GLY A 112 5.25 -18.69 -13.19
CA GLY A 112 4.14 -17.97 -13.84
C GLY A 112 3.91 -16.56 -13.28
N ARG A 113 4.89 -15.97 -12.61
CA ARG A 113 4.85 -14.61 -12.08
C ARG A 113 5.48 -13.62 -13.05
N GLU A 114 5.00 -12.37 -13.02
CA GLU A 114 5.63 -11.29 -13.76
C GLU A 114 7.07 -11.04 -13.24
N PRO A 115 8.03 -10.80 -14.15
CA PRO A 115 9.39 -10.38 -13.79
C PRO A 115 9.38 -9.13 -12.91
N LEU A 116 10.48 -8.92 -12.18
CA LEU A 116 10.69 -7.70 -11.42
C LEU A 116 10.71 -6.49 -12.36
N ARG A 117 10.05 -5.40 -11.97
CA ARG A 117 10.26 -4.12 -12.65
C ARG A 117 11.64 -3.61 -12.29
N ARG A 118 12.54 -3.59 -13.28
CA ARG A 118 13.83 -2.92 -13.14
C ARG A 118 13.57 -1.43 -13.00
N ALA A 119 14.22 -0.80 -12.02
CA ALA A 119 14.32 0.65 -12.03
C ALA A 119 15.18 1.00 -13.26
N ALA A 120 14.60 1.77 -14.19
CA ALA A 120 15.31 2.32 -15.33
C ALA A 120 16.33 3.37 -14.89
#